data_AF-A0A1V5PHA3-F1
#
_entry.id   AF-A0A1V5PHA3-F1
#
_cell.length_a   1.000
_cell.length_b   1.000
_cell.length_c   1.000
_cell.angle_alpha   90.00
_cell.angle_beta   90.00
_cell.angle_gamma   90.00
#
_symmetry.space_group_name_H-M   'P 1'
#
loop_
_entity.id
_entity.type
_entity.pdbx_description
1 polymer ?
#
loop_
_entity_poly.entity_id
_entity_poly.type
_entity_poly.pdbx_seq_one_letter_code
_entity_poly.pdbx_strand_id
1 'polypeptide(L)' 'MPEKKQKEYLVVWQIDITARDHKEAAEIALDIQRDPGSLATVFDVYEQGATGAFPGRRIDLLDPDEKPVKIKRL' A
#
# COMPACT_ATOMS: atom_id res chain seq x y z
N MET A 1 3.80 -2.65 -30.45
CA MET A 1 3.77 -3.06 -29.02
C MET A 1 2.31 -3.03 -28.60
N PRO A 2 1.70 -4.13 -28.13
CA PRO A 2 0.33 -4.04 -27.62
C PRO A 2 0.34 -3.11 -26.41
N GLU A 3 -0.49 -2.07 -26.48
CA GLU A 3 -0.65 -1.09 -25.40
C GLU A 3 -1.29 -1.80 -24.21
N LYS A 4 -0.59 -1.88 -23.08
CA LYS A 4 -1.18 -2.40 -21.85
C LYS A 4 -2.29 -1.43 -21.44
N LYS A 5 -3.55 -1.87 -21.43
CA LYS A 5 -4.65 -1.09 -20.87
C LYS A 5 -4.29 -0.68 -19.43
N GLN A 6 -4.37 0.61 -19.13
CA GLN A 6 -4.27 1.12 -17.77
C GLN A 6 -5.40 0.51 -16.93
N LYS A 7 -5.06 0.12 -15.70
CA LYS A 7 -5.99 -0.40 -14.71
C LYS A 7 -6.01 0.57 -13.53
N GLU A 8 -7.15 0.70 -12.88
CA GLU A 8 -7.29 1.49 -11.67
C GLU A 8 -6.92 0.65 -10.44
N TYR A 9 -6.17 1.24 -9.51
CA TYR A 9 -5.75 0.58 -8.29
C TYR A 9 -6.04 1.46 -7.07
N LEU A 10 -6.48 0.83 -5.98
CA LEU A 10 -6.41 1.41 -4.64
C LEU A 10 -5.09 0.92 -4.01
N VAL A 11 -4.24 1.86 -3.61
CA VAL A 11 -2.98 1.56 -2.91
C VAL A 11 -3.09 2.07 -1.49
N VAL A 12 -2.88 1.17 -0.53
CA VAL A 12 -2.77 1.47 0.90
C VAL A 12 -1.35 1.16 1.30
N TRP A 13 -0.73 2.02 2.11
CA TRP A 13 0.59 1.77 2.68
C TRP A 13 0.46 1.67 4.20
N GLN A 14 1.36 0.92 4.84
CA GLN A 14 1.36 0.73 6.29
C GLN A 14 2.66 1.26 6.88
N ILE A 15 2.55 1.84 8.07
CA ILE A 15 3.66 2.31 8.88
C ILE A 15 3.32 2.20 10.35
N ASP A 16 4.31 1.84 11.16
CA ASP A 16 4.19 1.86 12.60
C ASP A 16 4.65 3.23 13.13
N ILE A 17 3.75 3.95 13.78
CA ILE A 17 4.00 5.29 14.34
C ILE A 17 3.73 5.25 15.84
N THR A 18 4.67 5.77 16.62
CA THR A 18 4.45 6.05 18.04
C THR A 18 3.93 7.48 18.19
N ALA A 19 2.75 7.64 18.78
CA ALA A 19 2.09 8.93 19.01
C ALA A 19 1.26 8.89 20.29
N ARG A 20 0.84 10.06 20.78
CA ARG A 20 0.02 10.20 22.00
C ARG A 20 -1.46 9.92 21.75
N ASP A 21 -1.93 10.18 20.52
CA ASP A 21 -3.30 9.90 20.10
C ASP A 21 -3.40 9.62 18.59
N HIS A 22 -4.62 9.28 18.15
CA HIS A 22 -4.92 8.94 16.76
C HIS A 22 -4.71 10.10 15.78
N LYS A 23 -4.94 11.35 16.24
CA LYS A 23 -4.80 12.53 15.38
C LYS A 23 -3.33 12.82 15.12
N GLU A 24 -2.50 12.80 16.17
CA GLU A 24 -1.06 12.96 16.04
C GLU A 24 -0.44 11.85 15.18
N ALA A 25 -0.90 10.60 15.32
CA ALA A 25 -0.46 9.50 14.45
C ALA A 25 -0.76 9.78 12.96
N ALA A 26 -1.94 10.33 12.65
CA ALA A 26 -2.33 10.68 11.29
C ALA A 26 -1.56 11.89 10.74
N GLU A 27 -1.26 12.89 11.58
CA GLU A 27 -0.43 14.04 11.21
C GLU A 27 1.00 13.60 10.88
N ILE A 28 1.61 12.77 11.71
CA ILE A 28 2.94 12.19 11.44
C ILE A 28 2.92 11.35 10.15
N ALA A 29 1.89 10.52 9.95
CA ALA A 29 1.76 9.72 8.73
C ALA A 29 1.68 10.59 7.47
N LEU A 30 0.94 11.70 7.53
CA LEU A 30 0.79 12.64 6.42
C LEU A 30 2.12 13.34 6.09
N ASP A 31 2.88 13.73 7.11
CA ASP A 31 4.18 14.37 6.92
C ASP A 31 5.17 13.39 6.29
N ILE A 32 5.21 12.14 6.77
CA ILE A 32 6.01 11.06 6.17
C ILE A 32 5.57 10.79 4.72
N GLN A 33 4.28 10.78 4.44
CA GLN A 33 3.78 10.54 3.08
C GLN A 33 4.15 11.66 2.10
N ARG A 34 4.30 12.90 2.60
CA ARG A 34 4.63 14.08 1.80
C ARG A 34 6.14 14.25 1.56
N ASP A 35 6.98 13.57 2.34
CA ASP A 35 8.41 13.58 2.18
C ASP A 35 8.84 12.72 0.97
N PRO A 36 9.42 13.31 -0.09
CA PRO A 36 9.94 12.54 -1.23
C PRO A 36 11.07 11.58 -0.88
N GLY A 37 11.73 11.75 0.27
CA GLY A 37 12.74 10.85 0.82
C GLY A 37 12.17 9.72 1.69
N SER A 38 10.85 9.68 1.88
CA SER A 38 10.18 8.68 2.70
C SER A 38 10.27 7.27 2.12
N LEU A 39 10.66 6.32 2.98
CA LEU A 39 10.89 4.92 2.63
C LEU A 39 9.66 4.07 2.93
N ALA A 40 8.48 4.44 2.42
CA ALA A 40 7.34 3.51 2.46
C ALA A 40 7.67 2.31 1.57
N THR A 41 7.74 1.11 2.17
CA THR A 41 8.19 -0.09 1.45
C THR A 41 7.12 -1.15 1.37
N VAL A 42 6.15 -1.17 2.29
CA VAL A 42 5.07 -2.16 2.32
C VAL A 42 3.75 -1.54 1.86
N PHE A 43 3.13 -2.18 0.87
CA PHE A 43 1.90 -1.72 0.22
C PHE A 43 0.88 -2.84 0.07
N ASP A 44 -0.38 -2.53 0.38
CA ASP A 44 -1.54 -3.32 0.02
C ASP A 44 -2.17 -2.72 -1.25
N VAL A 45 -2.11 -3.46 -2.36
CA VAL A 45 -2.55 -3.01 -3.69
C VAL A 45 -3.79 -3.79 -4.10
N TYR A 46 -4.88 -3.09 -4.41
CA TYR A 46 -6.15 -3.66 -4.85
C TYR A 46 -6.48 -3.19 -6.26
N GLU A 47 -6.75 -4.13 -7.19
CA GLU A 47 -7.24 -3.79 -8.53
C GLU A 47 -8.74 -3.45 -8.45
N GLN A 48 -9.13 -2.26 -8.91
CA GLN A 48 -10.52 -1.85 -8.95
C GLN A 48 -11.30 -2.73 -9.94
N GLY A 49 -12.47 -3.23 -9.52
CA GLY A 49 -13.30 -4.14 -10.31
C GLY A 49 -12.85 -5.61 -10.28
N ALA A 50 -11.77 -5.96 -9.60
CA ALA A 50 -11.40 -7.35 -9.39
C ALA A 50 -12.45 -8.06 -8.52
N THR A 51 -13.00 -9.17 -9.02
CA THR A 51 -13.96 -10.02 -8.30
C THR A 51 -13.25 -11.28 -7.80
N GLY A 52 -13.39 -11.58 -6.51
CA GLY A 52 -12.76 -12.75 -5.89
C GLY A 52 -12.55 -12.59 -4.38
N ALA A 53 -12.26 -13.70 -3.71
CA ALA A 53 -12.07 -13.72 -2.25
C ALA A 53 -10.83 -12.93 -1.76
N PHE A 54 -9.87 -12.68 -2.65
CA PHE A 54 -8.63 -11.94 -2.36
C PHE A 54 -8.30 -10.99 -3.52
N PRO A 55 -8.93 -9.81 -3.56
CA PRO A 55 -8.75 -8.86 -4.67
C PRO A 55 -7.45 -8.05 -4.57
N GLY A 56 -6.74 -8.14 -3.43
CA GLY A 56 -5.52 -7.38 -3.17
C GLY A 56 -4.26 -8.23 -3.09
N ARG A 57 -3.12 -7.55 -3.17
CA ARG A 57 -1.78 -8.10 -2.94
C ARG A 57 -1.01 -7.21 -1.98
N ARG A 58 -0.36 -7.81 -0.98
CA ARG A 58 0.69 -7.15 -0.21
C ARG A 58 2.03 -7.24 -0.96
N ILE A 59 2.79 -6.16 -0.96
CA ILE A 59 4.09 -6.01 -1.61
C ILE A 59 5.02 -5.22 -0.68
N ASP A 60 6.06 -5.85 -0.17
CA ASP A 60 7.27 -5.19 0.34
C ASP A 60 8.27 -4.96 -0.80
N LEU A 61 8.68 -3.71 -1.00
CA LEU A 61 9.64 -3.30 -2.03
C LEU A 61 11.10 -3.45 -1.57
N LEU A 62 11.37 -3.70 -0.28
CA LEU A 62 12.72 -3.98 0.22
C LEU A 62 13.01 -5.48 0.37
N ASP A 63 12.00 -6.33 0.36
CA ASP A 63 12.21 -7.78 0.34
C ASP A 63 12.46 -8.23 -1.12
N PRO A 64 13.70 -8.60 -1.49
CA PRO A 64 14.02 -9.03 -2.84
C PRO A 64 13.35 -10.36 -3.22
N ASP A 65 12.89 -11.13 -2.23
CA ASP A 65 12.25 -12.43 -2.39
C ASP A 65 10.73 -12.37 -2.12
N GLU A 66 10.16 -11.16 -1.99
CA GLU A 66 8.73 -10.93 -1.72
C GLU A 66 7.84 -11.73 -2.67
N LYS A 67 7.07 -12.66 -2.10
CA LYS A 67 5.98 -13.32 -2.83
C LYS A 67 4.68 -12.58 -2.47
N PRO A 68 3.98 -11.98 -3.46
CA PRO A 68 2.80 -11.18 -3.16
C PRO A 68 1.76 -11.99 -2.37
N VAL A 69 1.48 -11.55 -1.15
CA VAL A 69 0.51 -12.23 -0.30
C VAL A 69 -0.89 -11.78 -0.70
N LYS A 70 -1.76 -12.74 -0.98
CA LYS A 70 -3.18 -12.47 -1.28
C LYS A 70 -3.88 -11.95 -0.02
N ILE A 71 -4.42 -10.75 -0.10
CA ILE A 71 -5.10 -10.11 1.03
C ILE A 71 -6.59 -9.90 0.73
N LYS A 72 -7.40 -10.01 1.78
CA LYS A 72 -8.82 -9.65 1.74
C LYS A 72 -8.94 -8.14 1.87
N ARG A 73 -9.94 -7.55 1.22
CA ARG A 73 -10.33 -6.18 1.50
C ARG A 73 -11.07 -6.19 2.85
N LEU A 74 -10.63 -5.36 3.80
CA LEU A 74 -11.28 -5.15 5.09
C LEU A 74 -12.68 -4.53 4.91
#